data_AF-A0ABD3MPZ5-F1
#
_entry.id   AF-A0ABD3MPZ5-F1
#
_cell.length_a   1.000
_cell.length_b   1.000
_cell.length_c   1.000
_cell.angle_alpha   90.00
_cell.angle_beta   90.00
_cell.angle_gamma   90.00
#
_symmetry.space_group_name_H-M   'P 1'
#
loop_
_entity.id
_entity.type
_entity.pdbx_description
1 polymer ?
#
loop_
_entity_poly.entity_id
_entity_poly.type
_entity_poly.pdbx_seq_one_letter_code
_entity_poly.pdbx_strand_id
1 'polypeptide(L)'
;MTIRRCLCRADARRPINISIMTIIAAIFTAFSLFVGFESTIIGPLSAYAFVAPPLSSSSSCSLMKMASSSTSQPTPTHPPPPPPLSMPVWAFSCPVPFSSTRRSDHERSASSMSILTFVTPVSVSSPKLYAISLYKTSYTRCAFLGISQSGDEYNDISSISSSVTTTSGFTTNVRRRKDMGEAGVLGDVDGGAVGWRQMQTNAMEGGGVGVGVGILQLLLPNQDTLVPTLGKKTGWDRNVNKREECASLGYDWVTISGCSNDEATQFDILPNCAAYIQVKLKRVTDGGDHDVAICEMLRTGIWDDSKQTVLWLDGSDSTTKPFSALDHSSVLYSGQLRREGII
;
A
#
# COMPACT_ATOMS: atom_id res chain seq x y z
N MET A 1 30.96 38.67 8.97
CA MET A 1 29.87 38.19 8.10
C MET A 1 30.44 37.00 7.34
N THR A 2 30.17 35.78 7.81
CA THR A 2 30.94 34.57 7.45
C THR A 2 30.02 33.61 6.71
N ILE A 3 30.24 33.47 5.40
CA ILE A 3 29.46 32.58 4.53
C ILE A 3 30.01 31.16 4.70
N ARG A 4 29.30 30.30 5.43
CA ARG A 4 29.55 28.85 5.46
C ARG A 4 28.84 28.22 4.27
N ARG A 5 29.61 27.68 3.32
CA ARG A 5 29.11 26.82 2.25
C ARG A 5 28.81 25.42 2.82
N CYS A 6 27.55 25.01 2.81
CA CYS A 6 27.16 23.63 3.04
C CYS A 6 27.45 22.81 1.78
N LEU A 7 28.38 21.85 1.88
CA LEU A 7 28.58 20.79 0.91
C LEU A 7 27.53 19.71 1.16
N CYS A 8 26.58 19.55 0.23
CA CYS A 8 25.71 18.39 0.19
C CYS A 8 26.52 17.16 -0.21
N ARG A 9 26.54 16.16 0.67
CA ARG A 9 27.16 14.85 0.47
C ARG A 9 26.22 14.03 -0.44
N ALA A 10 26.68 13.71 -1.64
CA ALA A 10 25.97 12.80 -2.53
C ALA A 10 26.06 11.38 -1.97
N ASP A 11 24.94 10.84 -1.50
CA ASP A 11 24.86 9.47 -0.99
C ASP A 11 24.69 8.48 -2.15
N ALA A 12 25.52 7.45 -2.14
CA ALA A 12 25.58 6.43 -3.16
C ALA A 12 24.34 5.51 -3.06
N ARG A 13 23.52 5.50 -4.11
CA ARG A 13 22.35 4.61 -4.23
C ARG A 13 22.80 3.14 -4.23
N ARG A 14 22.31 2.36 -3.27
CA ARG A 14 22.44 0.89 -3.23
C ARG A 14 21.48 0.25 -4.25
N PRO A 15 21.84 -0.90 -4.85
CA PRO A 15 20.97 -1.59 -5.80
C PRO A 15 19.72 -2.14 -5.10
N ILE A 16 18.56 -1.84 -5.69
CA ILE A 16 17.24 -2.32 -5.27
C ILE A 16 17.21 -3.84 -5.40
N ASN A 17 16.80 -4.52 -4.33
CA ASN A 17 16.73 -5.97 -4.23
C ASN A 17 15.80 -6.58 -5.29
N ILE A 18 16.38 -7.34 -6.22
CA ILE A 18 15.70 -8.16 -7.26
C ILE A 18 14.66 -9.12 -6.65
N SER A 19 14.77 -9.44 -5.35
CA SER A 19 13.91 -10.39 -4.64
C SER A 19 12.42 -10.00 -4.59
N ILE A 20 12.08 -8.71 -4.45
CA ILE A 20 10.68 -8.27 -4.24
C ILE A 20 9.86 -8.35 -5.54
N MET A 21 10.46 -7.96 -6.67
CA MET A 21 9.81 -8.05 -7.98
C MET A 21 9.52 -9.50 -8.37
N THR A 22 10.41 -10.43 -7.99
CA THR A 22 10.19 -11.88 -8.18
C THR A 22 9.02 -12.40 -7.33
N ILE A 23 8.87 -11.92 -6.10
CA ILE A 23 7.76 -12.31 -5.22
C ILE A 23 6.42 -11.79 -5.79
N ILE A 24 6.36 -10.53 -6.24
CA ILE A 24 5.14 -9.96 -6.84
C ILE A 24 4.78 -10.68 -8.16
N ALA A 25 5.77 -10.96 -9.01
CA ALA A 25 5.55 -11.72 -10.23
C ALA A 25 5.10 -13.16 -9.96
N ALA A 26 5.66 -13.82 -8.94
CA ALA A 26 5.24 -15.17 -8.53
C ALA A 26 3.81 -15.18 -8.00
N ILE A 27 3.40 -14.18 -7.22
CA ILE A 27 2.02 -14.04 -6.72
C ILE A 27 1.04 -13.83 -7.89
N PHE A 28 1.38 -12.98 -8.87
CA PHE A 28 0.54 -12.77 -10.06
C PHE A 28 0.45 -14.02 -10.96
N THR A 29 1.53 -14.78 -11.10
CA THR A 29 1.56 -16.01 -11.89
C THR A 29 0.74 -17.12 -11.23
N ALA A 30 0.85 -17.26 -9.90
CA ALA A 30 0.04 -18.21 -9.13
C ALA A 30 -1.46 -17.87 -9.17
N PHE A 31 -1.82 -16.57 -9.14
CA PHE A 31 -3.21 -16.14 -9.23
C PHE A 31 -3.82 -16.41 -10.61
N SER A 32 -3.02 -16.27 -11.68
CA SER A 32 -3.45 -16.56 -13.06
C SER A 32 -3.71 -18.05 -13.31
N LEU A 33 -3.06 -18.94 -12.54
CA LEU A 33 -3.28 -20.39 -12.63
C LEU A 33 -4.45 -20.89 -11.77
N PHE A 34 -4.85 -20.14 -10.73
CA PHE A 34 -5.91 -20.54 -9.80
C PHE A 34 -7.31 -20.12 -10.27
N VAL A 35 -7.42 -19.10 -11.10
CA VAL A 35 -8.69 -18.72 -11.77
C VAL A 35 -8.82 -19.47 -13.10
N GLY A 36 -8.71 -20.80 -13.03
CA GLY A 36 -9.11 -21.71 -14.10
C GLY A 36 -10.64 -21.77 -14.18
N PHE A 37 -11.25 -20.78 -14.81
CA PHE A 37 -12.68 -20.78 -15.09
C PHE A 37 -12.93 -21.71 -16.29
N GLU A 38 -13.35 -22.96 -16.04
CA GLU A 38 -13.94 -23.83 -17.06
C GLU A 38 -15.21 -23.17 -17.60
N SER A 39 -15.08 -22.46 -18.72
CA SER A 39 -16.23 -22.00 -19.50
C SER A 39 -16.52 -23.05 -20.57
N THR A 40 -17.32 -24.05 -20.23
CA THR A 40 -18.01 -24.87 -21.24
C THR A 40 -19.20 -24.06 -21.75
N ILE A 41 -19.02 -23.34 -22.85
CA ILE A 41 -20.12 -22.77 -23.64
C ILE A 41 -20.11 -23.46 -25.00
N ILE A 42 -21.10 -24.34 -25.20
CA ILE A 42 -21.45 -24.90 -26.51
C ILE A 42 -22.41 -23.90 -27.18
N GLY A 43 -22.03 -23.36 -28.34
CA GLY A 43 -22.90 -22.54 -29.19
C GLY A 43 -22.25 -22.21 -30.53
N PRO A 44 -22.99 -22.25 -31.67
CA PRO A 44 -22.40 -22.37 -33.00
C PRO A 44 -21.88 -21.04 -33.55
N LEU A 45 -20.72 -21.13 -34.22
CA LEU A 45 -20.06 -20.05 -34.93
C LEU A 45 -20.86 -19.65 -36.19
N SER A 46 -21.33 -18.40 -36.22
CA SER A 46 -21.76 -17.72 -37.45
C SER A 46 -20.56 -16.93 -38.00
N ALA A 47 -20.15 -17.25 -39.22
CA ALA A 47 -18.98 -16.68 -39.87
C ALA A 47 -19.30 -15.27 -40.42
N TYR A 48 -18.56 -14.26 -39.95
CA TYR A 48 -18.46 -12.96 -40.61
C TYR A 48 -17.06 -12.79 -41.21
N ALA A 49 -17.03 -12.62 -42.53
CA ALA A 49 -15.81 -12.37 -43.30
C ALA A 49 -15.34 -10.92 -43.11
N PHE A 50 -14.07 -10.73 -42.74
CA PHE A 50 -13.42 -9.44 -42.66
C PHE A 50 -12.61 -9.19 -43.94
N VAL A 51 -12.91 -8.09 -44.64
CA VAL A 51 -12.22 -7.64 -45.85
C VAL A 51 -11.07 -6.70 -45.44
N ALA A 52 -9.85 -7.00 -45.88
CA ALA A 52 -8.65 -6.18 -45.64
C ALA A 52 -8.47 -5.10 -46.74
N PRO A 53 -7.96 -3.90 -46.43
CA PRO A 53 -7.56 -2.91 -47.44
C PRO A 53 -6.08 -3.05 -47.84
N PRO A 54 -5.69 -2.55 -49.04
CA PRO A 54 -4.37 -2.78 -49.61
C PRO A 54 -3.31 -1.78 -49.14
N LEU A 55 -2.07 -2.29 -49.06
CA LEU A 55 -0.84 -1.54 -48.91
C LEU A 55 -0.54 -0.73 -50.18
N SER A 56 -0.14 0.54 -50.02
CA SER A 56 0.47 1.33 -51.08
C SER A 56 1.82 1.92 -50.60
N SER A 57 2.66 2.16 -51.59
CA SER A 57 4.12 2.10 -51.58
C SER A 57 4.82 3.46 -51.54
N SER A 58 6.06 3.43 -51.04
CA SER A 58 7.27 4.17 -51.44
C SER A 58 7.24 5.67 -51.83
N SER A 59 8.17 6.43 -51.25
CA SER A 59 9.09 7.28 -52.03
C SER A 59 10.34 7.68 -51.23
N SER A 60 11.50 7.48 -51.87
CA SER A 60 12.84 7.91 -51.49
C SER A 60 13.08 9.40 -51.75
N CYS A 61 13.94 10.05 -50.97
CA CYS A 61 15.08 10.82 -51.50
C CYS A 61 16.08 11.27 -50.43
N SER A 62 17.34 11.22 -50.84
CA SER A 62 18.63 11.45 -50.18
C SER A 62 18.82 12.86 -49.60
N LEU A 63 19.78 13.03 -48.66
CA LEU A 63 21.08 13.69 -48.91
C LEU A 63 21.93 13.78 -47.62
N MET A 64 23.23 13.62 -47.80
CA MET A 64 24.28 13.48 -46.78
C MET A 64 24.52 14.71 -45.90
N LYS A 65 24.88 14.48 -44.62
CA LYS A 65 25.76 15.36 -43.86
C LYS A 65 26.74 14.54 -43.02
N MET A 66 28.01 14.62 -43.40
CA MET A 66 29.14 13.95 -42.75
C MET A 66 29.64 14.74 -41.53
N ALA A 67 30.19 13.98 -40.58
CA ALA A 67 31.18 14.33 -39.57
C ALA A 67 30.74 15.22 -38.39
N SER A 68 30.44 14.55 -37.28
CA SER A 68 30.77 15.04 -35.94
C SER A 68 31.04 13.84 -35.04
N SER A 69 32.24 13.83 -34.45
CA SER A 69 32.80 12.82 -33.55
C SER A 69 31.78 12.33 -32.51
N SER A 70 31.24 11.14 -32.75
CA SER A 70 30.35 10.45 -31.82
C SER A 70 31.16 9.88 -30.66
N THR A 71 31.34 10.68 -29.62
CA THR A 71 31.61 10.14 -28.29
C THR A 71 30.42 9.26 -27.93
N SER A 72 30.56 7.95 -28.09
CA SER A 72 29.56 6.95 -27.71
C SER A 72 29.41 6.98 -26.19
N GLN A 73 28.64 7.94 -25.68
CA GLN A 73 28.17 7.87 -24.31
C GLN A 73 27.38 6.57 -24.20
N PRO A 74 27.75 5.67 -23.27
CA PRO A 74 26.98 4.47 -23.04
C PRO A 74 25.58 4.93 -22.61
N THR A 75 24.61 4.76 -23.50
CA THR A 75 23.20 5.00 -23.17
C THR A 75 22.86 4.08 -22.01
N PRO A 76 22.56 4.62 -20.81
CA PRO A 76 22.19 3.77 -19.69
C PRO A 76 20.93 3.00 -20.10
N THR A 77 21.08 1.68 -20.21
CA THR A 77 20.05 0.73 -20.65
C THR A 77 19.05 0.48 -19.53
N HIS A 78 18.44 1.53 -19.01
CA HIS A 78 17.33 1.36 -18.09
C HIS A 78 16.16 0.80 -18.89
N PRO A 79 15.55 -0.32 -18.44
CA PRO A 79 14.33 -0.80 -19.07
C PRO A 79 13.28 0.31 -19.02
N PRO A 80 12.42 0.42 -20.04
CA PRO A 80 11.34 1.39 -20.02
C PRO A 80 10.47 1.17 -18.77
N PRO A 81 9.88 2.23 -18.21
CA PRO A 81 8.98 2.09 -17.08
C PRO A 81 7.79 1.20 -17.46
N PRO A 82 7.24 0.42 -16.50
CA PRO A 82 6.06 -0.41 -16.77
C PRO A 82 4.85 0.48 -17.15
N PRO A 83 3.90 -0.03 -17.94
CA PRO A 83 2.70 0.70 -18.29
C PRO A 83 1.86 1.02 -17.05
N PRO A 84 1.18 2.18 -17.01
CA PRO A 84 0.37 2.56 -15.87
C PRO A 84 -0.87 1.67 -15.76
N LEU A 85 -1.07 1.04 -14.60
CA LEU A 85 -2.27 0.26 -14.30
C LEU A 85 -3.37 1.16 -13.72
N SER A 86 -4.62 0.84 -14.05
CA SER A 86 -5.82 1.48 -13.48
C SER A 86 -6.25 0.69 -12.25
N MET A 87 -6.18 1.31 -11.08
CA MET A 87 -6.46 0.69 -9.79
C MET A 87 -7.57 1.46 -9.07
N PRO A 88 -8.40 0.81 -8.24
CA PRO A 88 -9.37 1.51 -7.41
C PRO A 88 -8.68 2.51 -6.48
N VAL A 89 -9.32 3.64 -6.25
CA VAL A 89 -8.79 4.72 -5.40
C VAL A 89 -9.42 4.63 -4.02
N TRP A 90 -8.56 4.53 -3.01
CA TRP A 90 -8.96 4.43 -1.61
C TRP A 90 -8.53 5.67 -0.86
N ALA A 91 -9.36 6.14 0.07
CA ALA A 91 -8.91 6.99 1.16
C ALA A 91 -8.64 6.11 2.39
N PHE A 92 -7.45 6.21 2.95
CA PHE A 92 -7.04 5.43 4.11
C PHE A 92 -6.95 6.32 5.34
N SER A 93 -7.73 6.01 6.37
CA SER A 93 -7.76 6.72 7.64
C SER A 93 -7.15 5.88 8.75
N CYS A 94 -6.36 6.51 9.62
CA CYS A 94 -5.86 5.90 10.84
C CYS A 94 -5.87 6.92 12.00
N PRO A 95 -6.11 6.47 13.24
CA PRO A 95 -6.03 7.32 14.41
C PRO A 95 -4.58 7.74 14.60
N VAL A 96 -4.38 8.98 15.03
CA VAL A 96 -3.07 9.45 15.44
C VAL A 96 -2.90 9.07 16.90
N PRO A 97 -1.94 8.20 17.26
CA PRO A 97 -1.74 7.82 18.65
C PRO A 97 -1.46 9.08 19.47
N PHE A 98 -2.30 9.32 20.49
CA PHE A 98 -2.17 10.42 21.43
C PHE A 98 -0.99 10.18 22.37
N SER A 99 0.24 10.30 21.88
CA SER A 99 1.42 10.22 22.74
C SER A 99 2.16 11.55 22.78
N SER A 100 2.03 12.18 23.95
CA SER A 100 3.01 13.05 24.58
C SER A 100 3.34 14.38 23.88
N THR A 101 2.59 15.44 24.19
CA THR A 101 3.05 16.51 25.11
C THR A 101 2.14 17.73 25.01
N ARG A 102 1.54 18.11 26.16
CA ARG A 102 1.24 19.46 26.66
C ARG A 102 1.63 20.66 25.75
N ARG A 103 1.03 20.79 24.57
CA ARG A 103 1.02 22.05 23.85
C ARG A 103 -0.42 22.41 23.56
N SER A 104 -0.80 23.54 24.12
CA SER A 104 -2.05 24.29 24.01
C SER A 104 -2.36 24.77 22.59
N ASP A 105 -1.79 24.13 21.56
CA ASP A 105 -1.77 24.66 20.22
C ASP A 105 -2.72 23.85 19.34
N HIS A 106 -3.86 24.48 19.05
CA HIS A 106 -4.82 24.19 17.98
C HIS A 106 -5.14 22.72 17.70
N GLU A 107 -6.35 22.32 18.10
CA GLU A 107 -7.25 21.27 17.59
C GLU A 107 -6.74 20.48 16.36
N ARG A 108 -5.67 19.70 16.52
CA ARG A 108 -5.24 18.76 15.48
C ARG A 108 -6.25 17.64 15.42
N SER A 109 -6.68 17.31 14.20
CA SER A 109 -7.56 16.17 13.94
C SER A 109 -7.04 14.91 14.63
N ALA A 110 -7.93 14.16 15.25
CA ALA A 110 -7.62 12.90 15.91
C ALA A 110 -7.15 11.81 14.93
N SER A 111 -7.38 12.01 13.62
CA SER A 111 -7.04 11.07 12.56
C SER A 111 -6.20 11.69 11.46
N SER A 112 -5.46 10.83 10.76
CA SER A 112 -4.71 11.15 9.55
C SER A 112 -5.31 10.40 8.36
N MET A 113 -5.42 11.05 7.20
CA MET A 113 -5.97 10.46 5.99
C MET A 113 -5.10 10.72 4.75
N SER A 114 -4.97 9.70 3.89
CA SER A 114 -4.23 9.76 2.62
C SER A 114 -4.92 8.97 1.52
N ILE A 115 -4.69 9.34 0.26
CA ILE A 115 -5.07 8.53 -0.90
C ILE A 115 -4.11 7.37 -1.08
N LEU A 116 -4.64 6.17 -1.33
CA LEU A 116 -3.91 4.97 -1.71
C LEU A 116 -4.50 4.39 -3.01
N THR A 117 -3.64 4.03 -3.95
CA THR A 117 -4.04 3.36 -5.21
C THR A 117 -3.52 1.93 -5.29
N PHE A 118 -2.60 1.54 -4.41
CA PHE A 118 -1.99 0.20 -4.39
C PHE A 118 -2.49 -0.55 -3.16
N VAL A 119 -3.74 -1.01 -3.28
CA VAL A 119 -4.44 -1.83 -2.29
C VAL A 119 -4.97 -3.05 -3.02
N THR A 120 -4.63 -4.25 -2.55
CA THR A 120 -5.09 -5.49 -3.18
C THR A 120 -5.39 -6.56 -2.14
N PRO A 121 -6.44 -7.38 -2.32
CA PRO A 121 -6.60 -8.60 -1.54
C PRO A 121 -5.44 -9.56 -1.83
N VAL A 122 -4.98 -10.24 -0.79
CA VAL A 122 -3.91 -11.27 -0.83
C VAL A 122 -4.46 -12.64 -0.44
N SER A 123 -5.45 -12.68 0.46
CA SER A 123 -6.14 -13.90 0.87
C SER A 123 -7.64 -13.67 0.96
N VAL A 124 -8.42 -14.57 0.37
CA VAL A 124 -9.89 -14.61 0.47
C VAL A 124 -10.39 -15.59 1.52
N SER A 125 -9.56 -16.55 1.94
CA SER A 125 -9.83 -17.47 3.04
C SER A 125 -9.54 -16.80 4.38
N SER A 126 -10.05 -17.36 5.48
CA SER A 126 -9.78 -16.83 6.82
C SER A 126 -8.34 -17.17 7.27
N PRO A 127 -7.53 -16.19 7.74
CA PRO A 127 -7.83 -14.76 7.83
C PRO A 127 -7.77 -14.08 6.46
N LYS A 128 -8.75 -13.21 6.17
CA LYS A 128 -8.77 -12.43 4.93
C LYS A 128 -7.69 -11.36 4.99
N LEU A 129 -6.83 -11.28 3.98
CA LEU A 129 -5.64 -10.41 4.00
C LEU A 129 -5.66 -9.41 2.85
N TYR A 130 -5.14 -8.21 3.11
CA TYR A 130 -4.88 -7.16 2.13
C TYR A 130 -3.41 -6.74 2.18
N ALA A 131 -2.86 -6.37 1.03
CA ALA A 131 -1.60 -5.65 0.93
C ALA A 131 -1.89 -4.18 0.61
N ILE A 132 -1.23 -3.29 1.34
CA ILE A 132 -1.40 -1.84 1.26
C ILE A 132 -0.02 -1.21 1.11
N SER A 133 0.19 -0.42 0.06
CA SER A 133 1.42 0.36 -0.11
C SER A 133 1.30 1.71 0.58
N LEU A 134 2.26 2.05 1.45
CA LEU A 134 2.29 3.29 2.23
C LEU A 134 3.57 4.06 1.91
N TYR A 135 3.44 5.32 1.47
CA TYR A 135 4.61 6.13 1.16
C TYR A 135 5.41 6.46 2.44
N LYS A 136 6.73 6.24 2.41
CA LYS A 136 7.59 6.31 3.61
C LYS A 136 7.56 7.65 4.34
N THR A 137 7.38 8.73 3.59
CA THR A 137 7.36 10.09 4.15
C THR A 137 5.97 10.54 4.59
N SER A 138 4.91 9.76 4.31
CA SER A 138 3.55 10.15 4.65
C SER A 138 3.30 10.11 6.16
N TYR A 139 2.57 11.11 6.68
CA TYR A 139 2.17 11.15 8.08
C TYR A 139 1.23 9.99 8.45
N THR A 140 0.33 9.62 7.53
CA THR A 140 -0.59 8.49 7.67
C THR A 140 0.14 7.16 7.89
N ARG A 141 1.27 6.93 7.20
CA ARG A 141 2.15 5.79 7.49
C ARG A 141 2.64 5.83 8.93
N CYS A 142 3.23 6.94 9.37
CA CYS A 142 3.78 7.07 10.72
C CYS A 142 2.71 6.80 11.79
N ALA A 143 1.53 7.37 11.64
CA ALA A 143 0.39 7.13 12.54
C ALA A 143 -0.03 5.65 12.54
N PHE A 144 -0.19 5.04 11.36
CA PHE A 144 -0.63 3.65 11.24
C PHE A 144 0.40 2.65 11.78
N LEU A 145 1.70 2.87 11.52
CA LEU A 145 2.79 2.00 11.96
C LEU A 145 3.27 2.30 13.38
N GLY A 146 2.78 3.38 14.02
CA GLY A 146 3.25 3.81 15.34
C GLY A 146 4.67 4.35 15.36
N ILE A 147 5.14 4.92 14.24
CA ILE A 147 6.49 5.48 14.09
C ILE A 147 6.45 6.99 14.36
N SER A 148 7.42 7.50 15.11
CA SER A 148 7.42 8.91 15.54
C SER A 148 7.84 9.91 14.45
N GLN A 149 8.70 9.53 13.49
CA GLN A 149 9.20 10.44 12.45
C GLN A 149 9.22 9.81 11.05
N SER A 150 9.11 10.65 10.01
CA SER A 150 9.10 10.26 8.60
C SER A 150 10.44 9.76 8.05
N GLY A 151 11.52 9.88 8.84
CA GLY A 151 12.87 9.40 8.48
C GLY A 151 13.31 8.17 9.25
N ASP A 152 12.53 7.74 10.24
CA ASP A 152 12.82 6.52 10.98
C ASP A 152 12.47 5.34 10.06
N GLU A 153 13.50 4.66 9.56
CA GLU A 153 13.33 3.36 8.92
C GLU A 153 12.66 2.43 9.94
N TYR A 154 11.58 1.78 9.52
CA TYR A 154 10.95 0.74 10.32
C TYR A 154 11.92 -0.43 10.38
N ASN A 155 12.74 -0.46 11.41
CA ASN A 155 13.69 -1.53 11.66
C ASN A 155 12.94 -2.67 12.37
N ASP A 156 12.57 -3.69 11.61
CA ASP A 156 12.01 -4.97 12.11
C ASP A 156 12.94 -5.69 13.13
N ILE A 157 14.15 -5.15 13.33
CA ILE A 157 15.22 -5.74 14.13
C ILE A 157 15.02 -5.48 15.64
N SER A 158 14.36 -4.39 16.05
CA SER A 158 14.27 -4.07 17.49
C SER A 158 13.29 -4.94 18.28
N SER A 159 12.41 -5.71 17.63
CA SER A 159 11.60 -6.76 18.26
C SER A 159 12.32 -8.11 18.39
N ILE A 160 13.57 -8.21 17.93
CA ILE A 160 14.37 -9.45 17.97
C ILE A 160 15.38 -9.46 19.14
N SER A 161 15.45 -8.40 19.97
CA SER A 161 16.46 -8.30 21.03
C SER A 161 15.89 -7.97 22.41
N SER A 162 15.32 -8.97 23.09
CA SER A 162 15.34 -9.03 24.57
C SER A 162 14.86 -10.39 25.08
N SER A 163 15.72 -11.41 25.00
CA SER A 163 15.94 -12.44 26.05
C SER A 163 16.84 -13.56 25.51
N VAL A 164 18.13 -13.28 25.36
CA VAL A 164 19.13 -14.36 25.48
C VAL A 164 19.62 -14.29 26.91
N THR A 165 19.07 -15.16 27.76
CA THR A 165 19.69 -15.51 29.03
C THR A 165 21.00 -16.20 28.69
N THR A 166 22.12 -15.49 28.83
CA THR A 166 23.45 -16.08 28.77
C THR A 166 23.61 -17.03 29.96
N THR A 167 23.36 -18.32 29.72
CA THR A 167 23.93 -19.38 30.55
C THR A 167 25.40 -19.51 30.16
N SER A 168 26.28 -19.24 31.12
CA SER A 168 27.72 -19.40 31.04
C SER A 168 28.10 -20.82 30.62
N GLY A 169 28.89 -20.98 29.57
CA GLY A 169 29.47 -22.29 29.27
C GLY A 169 30.26 -22.38 27.96
N PHE A 170 31.58 -22.33 28.11
CA PHE A 170 32.59 -22.95 27.25
C PHE A 170 32.99 -22.31 25.91
N THR A 171 34.29 -21.97 25.87
CA THR A 171 35.12 -21.58 24.74
C THR A 171 35.41 -22.75 23.79
N THR A 172 35.37 -22.53 22.47
CA THR A 172 36.48 -22.87 21.55
C THR A 172 36.37 -22.09 20.24
N ASN A 173 37.53 -21.68 19.74
CA ASN A 173 37.75 -20.95 18.50
C ASN A 173 37.69 -21.89 17.28
N VAL A 174 37.09 -21.46 16.16
CA VAL A 174 37.47 -21.91 14.80
C VAL A 174 37.41 -20.74 13.81
N ARG A 175 38.47 -20.64 13.00
CA ARG A 175 38.79 -19.62 11.99
C ARG A 175 38.20 -19.96 10.60
N ARG A 176 37.73 -18.90 9.93
CA ARG A 176 37.85 -18.53 8.48
C ARG A 176 37.39 -19.46 7.32
N ARG A 177 36.45 -18.85 6.55
CA ARG A 177 36.39 -18.55 5.09
C ARG A 177 36.09 -19.64 4.04
N LYS A 178 35.29 -19.15 3.05
CA LYS A 178 35.07 -19.62 1.65
C LYS A 178 34.24 -20.91 1.53
N ASP A 179 33.25 -21.06 0.66
CA ASP A 179 33.05 -20.63 -0.73
C ASP A 179 31.56 -20.43 -1.10
N MET A 180 31.32 -19.85 -2.28
CA MET A 180 30.02 -19.75 -2.93
C MET A 180 29.59 -21.07 -3.57
N GLY A 181 28.27 -21.32 -3.53
CA GLY A 181 27.53 -22.05 -4.56
C GLY A 181 27.11 -23.46 -4.17
N GLU A 182 25.84 -23.63 -3.81
CA GLU A 182 25.08 -24.83 -4.17
C GLU A 182 23.57 -24.54 -4.11
N ALA A 183 22.88 -24.76 -5.23
CA ALA A 183 21.43 -24.72 -5.31
C ALA A 183 20.91 -26.01 -4.65
N GLY A 184 20.49 -25.89 -3.40
CA GLY A 184 19.96 -26.98 -2.58
C GLY A 184 18.55 -27.38 -2.99
N VAL A 185 18.47 -28.63 -3.43
CA VAL A 185 17.30 -29.49 -3.62
C VAL A 185 16.34 -29.41 -2.42
N LEU A 186 15.03 -29.40 -2.71
CA LEU A 186 13.94 -29.55 -1.75
C LEU A 186 14.06 -30.90 -1.02
N GLY A 187 14.61 -30.86 0.19
CA GLY A 187 14.49 -31.95 1.16
C GLY A 187 13.26 -31.71 2.04
N ASP A 188 12.38 -32.72 2.10
CA ASP A 188 11.31 -32.81 3.08
C ASP A 188 11.89 -32.74 4.49
N VAL A 189 11.49 -31.70 5.24
CA VAL A 189 11.81 -31.56 6.66
C VAL A 189 10.50 -31.37 7.41
N ASP A 190 10.04 -32.45 8.03
CA ASP A 190 9.06 -32.49 9.12
C ASP A 190 9.62 -31.79 10.38
N GLY A 191 9.87 -30.50 10.25
CA GLY A 191 10.34 -29.61 11.32
C GLY A 191 9.39 -28.43 11.40
N GLY A 192 8.49 -28.47 12.39
CA GLY A 192 7.42 -27.50 12.58
C GLY A 192 7.88 -26.06 12.36
N ALA A 193 7.18 -25.36 11.47
CA ALA A 193 7.34 -23.94 11.17
C ALA A 193 6.89 -23.07 12.36
N VAL A 194 7.59 -23.19 13.48
CA VAL A 194 7.42 -22.41 14.71
C VAL A 194 8.53 -21.35 14.73
N GLY A 195 8.48 -20.39 13.80
CA GLY A 195 9.58 -19.43 13.65
C GLY A 195 9.20 -18.00 13.30
N TRP A 196 8.08 -17.77 12.62
CA TRP A 196 7.75 -16.43 12.10
C TRP A 196 6.43 -15.86 12.65
N ARG A 197 5.61 -16.70 13.30
CA ARG A 197 4.24 -16.33 13.70
C ARG A 197 4.14 -15.74 15.11
N GLN A 198 5.19 -15.83 15.94
CA GLN A 198 5.10 -15.59 17.38
C GLN A 198 5.81 -14.32 17.89
N MET A 199 6.76 -13.73 17.15
CA MET A 199 7.61 -12.66 17.69
C MET A 199 7.17 -11.22 17.36
N GLN A 200 6.28 -11.01 16.39
CA GLN A 200 5.84 -9.65 16.00
C GLN A 200 4.63 -9.12 16.80
N THR A 201 3.89 -9.96 17.51
CA THR A 201 2.73 -9.52 18.32
C THR A 201 3.15 -8.78 19.59
N ASN A 202 4.27 -9.15 20.20
CA ASN A 202 4.65 -8.67 21.53
C ASN A 202 5.15 -7.22 21.52
N ALA A 203 5.69 -6.73 20.39
CA ALA A 203 6.09 -5.32 20.26
C ALA A 203 4.89 -4.38 20.05
N MET A 204 3.73 -4.91 19.63
CA MET A 204 2.49 -4.15 19.51
C MET A 204 1.59 -4.23 20.75
N GLU A 205 1.75 -5.24 21.63
CA GLU A 205 0.97 -5.36 22.86
C GLU A 205 1.24 -4.25 23.90
N GLY A 206 2.38 -3.56 23.80
CA GLY A 206 2.66 -2.34 24.57
C GLY A 206 2.39 -1.03 23.82
N GLY A 207 1.93 -1.09 22.57
CA GLY A 207 1.65 0.07 21.74
C GLY A 207 0.36 0.75 22.17
N GLY A 208 0.35 2.08 22.25
CA GLY A 208 -0.83 2.85 22.63
C GLY A 208 -2.08 2.48 21.82
N VAL A 209 -3.24 2.72 22.43
CA VAL A 209 -4.57 2.47 21.86
C VAL A 209 -4.64 2.89 20.39
N GLY A 210 -4.97 1.93 19.50
CA GLY A 210 -5.27 2.19 18.08
C GLY A 210 -4.13 2.01 17.07
N VAL A 211 -2.87 1.77 17.49
CA VAL A 211 -1.76 1.57 16.54
C VAL A 211 -1.98 0.31 15.69
N GLY A 212 -1.69 0.40 14.39
CA GLY A 212 -1.85 -0.71 13.46
C GLY A 212 -3.30 -1.00 13.06
N VAL A 213 -4.27 -0.16 13.41
CA VAL A 213 -5.65 -0.29 12.92
C VAL A 213 -6.00 0.91 12.03
N GLY A 214 -6.66 0.65 10.92
CA GLY A 214 -7.05 1.67 9.95
C GLY A 214 -8.32 1.30 9.20
N ILE A 215 -8.88 2.27 8.48
CA ILE A 215 -10.07 2.10 7.65
C ILE A 215 -9.74 2.52 6.22
N LEU A 216 -9.86 1.56 5.30
CA LEU A 216 -9.85 1.79 3.86
C LEU A 216 -11.26 2.17 3.41
N GLN A 217 -11.36 3.24 2.62
CA GLN A 217 -12.63 3.83 2.18
C GLN A 217 -12.59 3.93 0.66
N LEU A 218 -13.43 3.15 -0.02
CA LEU A 218 -13.41 3.06 -1.48
C LEU A 218 -14.16 4.25 -2.08
N LEU A 219 -13.45 5.12 -2.82
CA LEU A 219 -14.04 6.36 -3.31
C LEU A 219 -15.00 6.12 -4.48
N LEU A 220 -16.10 6.88 -4.49
CA LEU A 220 -17.03 6.97 -5.62
C LEU A 220 -16.45 7.90 -6.72
N PRO A 221 -16.88 7.76 -7.99
CA PRO A 221 -16.41 8.62 -9.08
C PRO A 221 -16.59 10.12 -8.86
N ASN A 222 -17.64 10.53 -8.13
CA ASN A 222 -17.90 11.94 -7.82
C ASN A 222 -17.03 12.50 -6.67
N GLN A 223 -16.16 11.68 -6.06
CA GLN A 223 -15.24 12.07 -4.99
C GLN A 223 -13.81 12.33 -5.51
N ASP A 224 -13.62 12.42 -6.82
CA ASP A 224 -12.35 12.71 -7.49
C ASP A 224 -11.70 14.02 -7.00
N THR A 225 -12.51 15.03 -6.69
CA THR A 225 -12.06 16.33 -6.15
C THR A 225 -11.32 16.23 -4.81
N LEU A 226 -11.49 15.14 -4.06
CA LEU A 226 -10.76 14.89 -2.80
C LEU A 226 -9.32 14.46 -3.03
N VAL A 227 -9.00 13.91 -4.20
CA VAL A 227 -7.70 13.28 -4.47
C VAL A 227 -6.54 14.28 -4.34
N PRO A 228 -6.59 15.49 -4.90
CA PRO A 228 -5.52 16.48 -4.71
C PRO A 228 -5.32 16.86 -3.24
N THR A 229 -6.41 17.08 -2.50
CA THR A 229 -6.39 17.47 -1.08
C THR A 229 -5.77 16.39 -0.20
N LEU A 230 -6.21 15.15 -0.40
CA LEU A 230 -5.77 14.01 0.42
C LEU A 230 -4.42 13.45 -0.02
N GLY A 231 -4.06 13.55 -1.31
CA GLY A 231 -2.87 12.93 -1.89
C GLY A 231 -1.63 13.81 -2.03
N LYS A 232 -1.77 15.13 -2.24
CA LYS A 232 -0.60 16.00 -2.53
C LYS A 232 0.04 16.61 -1.30
N LYS A 233 -0.75 16.90 -0.26
CA LYS A 233 -0.26 17.54 0.96
C LYS A 233 0.01 16.50 2.03
N THR A 234 1.16 16.59 2.69
CA THR A 234 1.47 15.66 3.78
C THR A 234 0.86 16.19 5.07
N GLY A 235 0.48 15.30 6.01
CA GLY A 235 0.04 15.75 7.34
C GLY A 235 1.13 16.45 8.17
N TRP A 236 2.35 16.56 7.64
CA TRP A 236 3.45 17.31 8.25
C TRP A 236 3.37 18.82 8.01
N ASP A 237 2.62 19.24 6.98
CA ASP A 237 2.50 20.63 6.59
C ASP A 237 1.62 21.39 7.59
N ARG A 238 2.23 22.26 8.40
CA ARG A 238 1.55 22.97 9.52
C ARG A 238 0.35 23.81 9.10
N ASN A 239 0.31 24.23 7.84
CA ASN A 239 -0.72 25.12 7.30
C ASN A 239 -1.79 24.35 6.52
N VAL A 240 -1.78 23.02 6.60
CA VAL A 240 -2.72 22.17 5.86
C VAL A 240 -3.67 21.52 6.85
N ASN A 241 -4.93 21.94 6.81
CA ASN A 241 -6.01 21.23 7.48
C ASN A 241 -6.83 20.46 6.42
N LYS A 242 -6.45 19.20 6.18
CA LYS A 242 -7.16 18.34 5.21
C LYS A 242 -8.64 18.19 5.54
N ARG A 243 -9.01 18.18 6.82
CA ARG A 243 -10.40 18.05 7.26
C ARG A 243 -11.23 19.25 6.81
N GLU A 244 -10.76 20.46 7.08
CA GLU A 244 -11.41 21.70 6.64
C GLU A 244 -11.44 21.83 5.10
N GLU A 245 -10.36 21.43 4.42
CA GLU A 245 -10.34 21.42 2.96
C GLU A 245 -11.36 20.42 2.39
N CYS A 246 -11.48 19.22 2.93
CA CYS A 246 -12.53 18.25 2.54
C CYS A 246 -13.94 18.76 2.86
N ALA A 247 -14.13 19.39 4.03
CA ALA A 247 -15.38 20.05 4.42
C ALA A 247 -15.81 21.10 3.38
N SER A 248 -14.89 21.94 2.92
CA SER A 248 -15.16 22.96 1.90
C SER A 248 -15.60 22.39 0.54
N LEU A 249 -15.29 21.11 0.30
CA LEU A 249 -15.71 20.36 -0.89
C LEU A 249 -17.03 19.59 -0.66
N GLY A 250 -17.66 19.71 0.51
CA GLY A 250 -18.89 19.00 0.87
C GLY A 250 -18.66 17.59 1.42
N TYR A 251 -17.45 17.27 1.86
CA TYR A 251 -17.07 15.96 2.41
C TYR A 251 -16.53 16.10 3.83
N ASP A 252 -17.37 16.60 4.72
CA ASP A 252 -17.06 16.69 6.15
C ASP A 252 -16.67 15.33 6.71
N TRP A 253 -15.56 15.29 7.45
CA TRP A 253 -15.14 14.04 8.09
C TRP A 253 -16.03 13.73 9.29
N VAL A 254 -16.57 12.52 9.31
CA VAL A 254 -17.44 12.02 10.37
C VAL A 254 -16.62 11.14 11.31
N THR A 255 -16.70 11.43 12.60
CA THR A 255 -16.03 10.65 13.64
C THR A 255 -16.91 9.46 14.03
N ILE A 256 -16.39 8.25 13.88
CA ILE A 256 -17.06 7.02 14.28
C ILE A 256 -16.33 6.36 15.46
N SER A 257 -17.11 5.83 16.40
CA SER A 257 -16.63 5.09 17.59
C SER A 257 -17.01 3.60 17.46
N GLY A 258 -16.47 2.75 18.33
CA GLY A 258 -16.81 1.32 18.35
C GLY A 258 -16.20 0.53 17.19
N CYS A 259 -15.17 1.08 16.55
CA CYS A 259 -14.46 0.39 15.49
C CYS A 259 -13.58 -0.76 16.02
N SER A 260 -13.30 -0.84 17.31
CA SER A 260 -12.55 -1.94 17.90
C SER A 260 -13.26 -2.45 19.16
N ASN A 261 -12.85 -3.61 19.66
CA ASN A 261 -13.18 -4.05 21.03
C ASN A 261 -12.79 -3.00 22.07
N ASP A 262 -11.89 -2.09 21.71
CA ASP A 262 -11.57 -0.89 22.45
C ASP A 262 -12.49 0.26 21.99
N GLU A 263 -13.49 0.59 22.81
CA GLU A 263 -14.42 1.70 22.57
C GLU A 263 -13.71 3.06 22.54
N ALA A 264 -12.49 3.16 23.06
CA ALA A 264 -11.74 4.41 23.10
C ALA A 264 -11.17 4.82 21.72
N THR A 265 -11.07 3.89 20.76
CA THR A 265 -10.51 4.23 19.45
C THR A 265 -11.56 4.85 18.55
N GLN A 266 -11.37 6.13 18.23
CA GLN A 266 -12.18 6.89 17.28
C GLN A 266 -11.47 6.99 15.94
N PHE A 267 -12.25 6.99 14.85
CA PHE A 267 -11.75 7.17 13.50
C PHE A 267 -12.53 8.29 12.82
N ASP A 268 -11.84 9.18 12.12
CA ASP A 268 -12.49 10.11 11.20
C ASP A 268 -12.53 9.49 9.80
N ILE A 269 -13.71 9.49 9.19
CA ILE A 269 -13.96 8.90 7.88
C ILE A 269 -14.68 9.89 6.96
N LEU A 270 -14.58 9.65 5.66
CA LEU A 270 -15.38 10.31 4.62
C LEU A 270 -16.75 9.62 4.53
N PRO A 271 -17.85 10.39 4.45
CA PRO A 271 -19.17 9.84 4.20
C PRO A 271 -19.30 9.39 2.74
N ASN A 272 -20.33 8.59 2.47
CA ASN A 272 -20.75 8.22 1.11
C ASN A 272 -19.67 7.55 0.25
N CYS A 273 -18.76 6.78 0.85
CA CYS A 273 -17.85 5.92 0.09
C CYS A 273 -18.55 4.62 -0.33
N ALA A 274 -18.10 4.00 -1.42
CA ALA A 274 -18.69 2.77 -1.96
C ALA A 274 -18.62 1.60 -0.98
N ALA A 275 -17.54 1.54 -0.18
CA ALA A 275 -17.30 0.51 0.82
C ALA A 275 -16.29 0.99 1.86
N TYR A 276 -16.40 0.41 3.06
CA TYR A 276 -15.47 0.60 4.16
C TYR A 276 -14.87 -0.74 4.56
N ILE A 277 -13.55 -0.80 4.74
CA ILE A 277 -12.86 -2.01 5.18
C ILE A 277 -11.96 -1.64 6.36
N GLN A 278 -12.25 -2.22 7.51
CA GLN A 278 -11.39 -2.08 8.66
C GLN A 278 -10.28 -3.13 8.61
N VAL A 279 -9.05 -2.67 8.75
CA VAL A 279 -7.85 -3.50 8.64
C VAL A 279 -6.97 -3.39 9.88
N LYS A 280 -6.33 -4.50 10.25
CA LYS A 280 -5.33 -4.59 11.30
C LYS A 280 -3.99 -5.03 10.73
N LEU A 281 -2.96 -4.26 10.99
CA LEU A 281 -1.59 -4.55 10.59
C LEU A 281 -1.16 -5.92 11.15
N LYS A 282 -0.56 -6.72 10.27
CA LYS A 282 0.07 -8.01 10.62
C LYS A 282 1.57 -7.99 10.39
N ARG A 283 1.99 -7.42 9.25
CA ARG A 283 3.39 -7.41 8.83
C ARG A 283 3.67 -6.19 7.96
N VAL A 284 4.89 -5.69 8.00
CA VAL A 284 5.41 -4.67 7.08
C VAL A 284 6.62 -5.25 6.36
N THR A 285 6.80 -4.90 5.09
CA THR A 285 8.01 -5.22 4.31
C THR A 285 8.43 -3.97 3.55
N ASP A 286 9.74 -3.70 3.51
CA ASP A 286 10.29 -2.58 2.74
C ASP A 286 10.11 -2.80 1.23
N GLY A 287 9.45 -1.85 0.56
CA GLY A 287 9.23 -1.83 -0.89
C GLY A 287 10.04 -0.74 -1.61
N GLY A 288 11.07 -0.17 -0.98
CA GLY A 288 11.87 0.92 -1.53
C GLY A 288 11.45 2.28 -0.98
N ASP A 289 10.73 3.08 -1.77
CA ASP A 289 10.17 4.37 -1.34
C ASP A 289 8.81 4.22 -0.63
N HIS A 290 8.28 3.00 -0.61
CA HIS A 290 7.06 2.62 0.09
C HIS A 290 7.34 1.49 1.08
N ASP A 291 6.48 1.37 2.09
CA ASP A 291 6.34 0.17 2.90
C ASP A 291 5.10 -0.59 2.43
N VAL A 292 5.24 -1.91 2.27
CA VAL A 292 4.11 -2.81 1.97
C VAL A 292 3.60 -3.41 3.27
N ALA A 293 2.45 -2.92 3.73
CA ALA A 293 1.76 -3.43 4.90
C ALA A 293 0.82 -4.59 4.49
N ILE A 294 1.01 -5.76 5.10
CA ILE A 294 0.04 -6.85 5.07
C ILE A 294 -0.88 -6.69 6.28
N CYS A 295 -2.17 -6.60 6.01
CA CYS A 295 -3.18 -6.37 7.01
C CYS A 295 -4.26 -7.46 6.97
N GLU A 296 -4.73 -7.87 8.14
CA GLU A 296 -5.94 -8.68 8.29
C GLU A 296 -7.17 -7.77 8.17
N MET A 297 -8.12 -8.19 7.36
CA MET A 297 -9.43 -7.55 7.28
C MET A 297 -10.26 -7.99 8.49
N LEU A 298 -10.60 -7.05 9.36
CA LEU A 298 -11.43 -7.30 10.53
C LEU A 298 -12.91 -7.35 10.14
N ARG A 299 -13.36 -6.38 9.34
CA ARG A 299 -14.76 -6.26 8.89
C ARG A 299 -14.91 -5.32 7.70
N THR A 300 -16.11 -5.36 7.13
CA THR A 300 -16.54 -4.52 6.01
C THR A 300 -17.81 -3.79 6.38
N GLY A 301 -18.03 -2.60 5.83
CA GLY A 301 -19.21 -1.81 6.10
C GLY A 301 -19.67 -0.98 4.91
N ILE A 302 -20.90 -0.49 5.00
CA ILE A 302 -21.51 0.47 4.08
C ILE A 302 -21.87 1.75 4.82
N TRP A 303 -21.96 2.86 4.11
CA TRP A 303 -22.49 4.08 4.65
C TRP A 303 -24.01 3.96 4.89
N ASP A 304 -24.48 4.38 6.07
CA ASP A 304 -25.89 4.50 6.43
C ASP A 304 -26.25 5.99 6.54
N ASP A 305 -26.94 6.51 5.51
CA ASP A 305 -27.37 7.91 5.45
C ASP A 305 -28.30 8.32 6.59
N SER A 306 -29.10 7.39 7.12
CA SER A 306 -30.06 7.72 8.18
C SER A 306 -29.36 8.00 9.52
N LYS A 307 -28.31 7.24 9.79
CA LYS A 307 -27.52 7.35 11.03
C LYS A 307 -26.26 8.18 10.85
N GLN A 308 -25.92 8.58 9.63
CA GLN A 308 -24.69 9.27 9.27
C GLN A 308 -23.46 8.53 9.84
N THR A 309 -23.41 7.21 9.64
CA THR A 309 -22.34 6.35 10.15
C THR A 309 -22.12 5.13 9.26
N VAL A 310 -21.10 4.33 9.57
CA VAL A 310 -20.87 3.06 8.88
C VAL A 310 -21.68 1.95 9.53
N LEU A 311 -22.56 1.33 8.75
CA LEU A 311 -23.18 0.05 9.11
C LEU A 311 -22.18 -1.06 8.83
N TRP A 312 -21.58 -1.58 9.90
CA TRP A 312 -20.69 -2.73 9.84
C TRP A 312 -21.48 -4.01 9.56
N LEU A 313 -21.09 -4.73 8.52
CA LEU A 313 -21.68 -6.01 8.14
C LEU A 313 -20.86 -7.11 8.80
N ASP A 314 -21.02 -7.24 10.11
CA ASP A 314 -20.34 -8.27 10.87
C ASP A 314 -20.99 -9.62 10.50
N GLY A 315 -20.19 -10.57 10.02
CA GLY A 315 -20.68 -11.84 9.47
C GLY A 315 -21.41 -12.77 10.45
N SER A 316 -21.66 -12.32 11.68
CA SER A 316 -22.47 -13.01 12.69
C SER A 316 -23.96 -12.91 12.41
N ASP A 317 -24.42 -11.82 11.79
CA ASP A 317 -25.84 -11.68 11.43
C ASP A 317 -26.12 -12.42 10.13
N SER A 318 -26.61 -13.67 10.27
CA SER A 318 -26.99 -14.56 9.17
C SER A 318 -28.06 -13.99 8.23
N THR A 319 -28.72 -12.89 8.63
CA THR A 319 -29.72 -12.16 7.84
C THR A 319 -29.10 -11.15 6.86
N THR A 320 -27.82 -10.82 7.05
CA THR A 320 -27.15 -9.81 6.23
C THR A 320 -26.84 -10.40 4.86
N LYS A 321 -27.49 -9.87 3.81
CA LYS A 321 -27.19 -10.28 2.44
C LYS A 321 -25.70 -10.02 2.15
N PRO A 322 -24.99 -10.95 1.49
CA PRO A 322 -23.63 -10.71 1.07
C PRO A 322 -23.56 -9.45 0.20
N PHE A 323 -22.45 -8.71 0.30
CA PHE A 323 -22.17 -7.61 -0.60
C PHE A 323 -22.32 -8.07 -2.03
N SER A 324 -23.18 -7.38 -2.79
CA SER A 324 -23.17 -7.53 -4.24
C SER A 324 -21.82 -7.05 -4.75
N ALA A 325 -21.27 -7.74 -5.76
CA ALA A 325 -20.05 -7.29 -6.41
C ALA A 325 -20.26 -5.84 -6.87
N LEU A 326 -19.33 -4.96 -6.51
CA LEU A 326 -19.38 -3.57 -6.95
C LEU A 326 -19.13 -3.52 -8.46
N ASP A 327 -19.93 -2.73 -9.16
CA ASP A 327 -19.70 -2.48 -10.57
C ASP A 327 -18.46 -1.59 -10.75
N HIS A 328 -17.69 -1.81 -11.80
CA HIS A 328 -16.54 -0.97 -12.13
C HIS A 328 -16.92 0.49 -12.35
N SER A 329 -18.15 0.75 -12.79
CA SER A 329 -18.67 2.11 -12.97
C SER A 329 -18.99 2.82 -11.66
N SER A 330 -19.18 2.09 -10.55
CA SER A 330 -19.58 2.66 -9.27
C SER A 330 -18.40 3.04 -8.39
N VAL A 331 -17.16 2.96 -8.88
CA VAL A 331 -15.94 3.18 -8.10
C VAL A 331 -14.97 4.08 -8.87
N LEU A 332 -14.25 4.95 -8.16
CA LEU A 332 -13.21 5.79 -8.74
C LEU A 332 -11.94 4.98 -9.00
N TYR A 333 -11.41 5.08 -10.22
CA TYR A 333 -10.17 4.42 -10.62
C TYR A 333 -9.07 5.41 -11.02
N SER A 334 -7.81 5.06 -10.74
CA SER A 334 -6.66 5.90 -11.09
C SER A 334 -6.49 6.13 -12.59
N GLY A 335 -7.00 5.23 -13.45
CA GLY A 335 -7.05 5.44 -14.89
C GLY A 335 -7.97 6.60 -15.29
N GLN A 336 -9.08 6.80 -14.58
CA GLN A 336 -9.97 7.96 -14.79
C GLN A 336 -9.24 9.26 -14.41
N LEU A 337 -8.65 9.30 -13.21
CA LEU A 337 -7.91 10.47 -12.73
C LEU A 337 -6.79 10.93 -13.67
N ARG A 338 -6.07 9.99 -14.30
CA ARG A 338 -5.04 10.31 -15.30
C ARG A 338 -5.62 10.89 -16.59
N ARG A 339 -6.75 10.35 -17.07
CA ARG A 339 -7.44 10.88 -18.27
C ARG A 339 -7.94 12.30 -18.04
N GLU A 340 -8.37 12.60 -16.82
CA GLU A 340 -8.86 13.91 -16.40
C GLU A 340 -7.74 14.88 -15.99
N GLY A 341 -6.47 14.42 -15.94
CA GLY A 341 -5.31 15.24 -15.59
C GLY A 341 -5.22 15.61 -14.11
N ILE A 342 -5.86 14.86 -13.22
CA ILE A 342 -5.85 15.08 -11.77
C ILE A 342 -4.53 14.56 -11.16
N ILE A 343 -4.04 13.42 -11.65
CA ILE A 343 -2.79 12.75 -11.23
C ILE A 343 -1.84 12.45 -12.40
#